data_AF-A0ABD3KSD7-F1
#
_entry.id   AF-A0ABD3KSD7-F1
#
_cell.length_a   1.000
_cell.length_b   1.000
_cell.length_c   1.000
_cell.angle_alpha   90.00
_cell.angle_beta   90.00
_cell.angle_gamma   90.00
#
_symmetry.space_group_name_H-M   'P 1'
#
loop_
_entity.id
_entity.type
_entity.pdbx_description
1 polymer ?
#
loop_
_entity_poly.entity_id
_entity_poly.type
_entity_poly.pdbx_seq_one_letter_code
_entity_poly.pdbx_strand_id
1 'polypeptide(L)'
;MYGLPIVLLLALFVCAYILLRQKKSRGPQTYDVFLSFRGDDTRTSFTDHLYNGLEAAGFHVFRDNDALQPGEKIGKELVQAIRNCRIAIPIISENYAKSRWCLRELTEIMNCHNEHNKRVFPIFYKVNVLDLHGPSGHFAGDLSVHEAMWGNELPRWAKALTSVAWIRGWISQTIADGHDGKLVKMVVQRVSSELQTMWIERLPIFPMLMSNYHIRLAYGYFSEKKRGEVFLAFHGLDTRLGFAACLYSSLVGAGIRVLKDDHPYLIGTHLIHGIFNGIHHCKISIPILSVNFASSQWCLDDLAEMVDCKRKKGQKILPIFYKVKPSEVKKISDSFGTYMLKHREKVEPLVYGRWKRALVEIGSSKGLESKKVANGDEGELLKMVVEKVLMLLTNPQKLDPS
;
A
#
# COMPACT_ATOMS: atom_id res chain seq x y z
N MET A 1 -10.47 -14.91 -36.46
CA MET A 1 -10.05 -16.20 -35.89
C MET A 1 -8.53 -16.25 -35.61
N TYR A 2 -7.94 -15.22 -34.98
CA TYR A 2 -6.48 -15.16 -34.70
C TYR A 2 -6.12 -15.16 -33.19
N GLY A 3 -7.11 -15.28 -32.29
CA GLY A 3 -6.88 -15.21 -30.84
C GLY A 3 -6.34 -16.51 -30.23
N LEU A 4 -6.79 -17.67 -30.72
CA LEU A 4 -6.42 -18.98 -30.17
C LEU A 4 -4.91 -19.30 -30.32
N PRO A 5 -4.27 -19.05 -31.48
CA PRO A 5 -2.84 -19.34 -31.66
C PRO A 5 -1.94 -18.49 -30.77
N ILE A 6 -2.30 -17.23 -30.53
CA ILE A 6 -1.53 -16.28 -29.71
C ILE A 6 -1.63 -16.65 -28.22
N VAL A 7 -2.84 -17.03 -27.77
CA VAL A 7 -3.05 -17.51 -26.40
C VAL A 7 -2.30 -18.82 -26.15
N LEU A 8 -2.30 -19.75 -27.12
CA LEU A 8 -1.50 -20.97 -27.04
C LEU A 8 0.00 -20.67 -27.02
N LEU A 9 0.49 -19.73 -27.83
CA LEU A 9 1.90 -19.38 -27.84
C LEU A 9 2.35 -18.75 -26.52
N LEU A 10 1.53 -17.87 -25.93
CA LEU A 10 1.76 -17.28 -24.62
C LEU A 10 1.74 -18.35 -23.52
N ALA A 11 0.77 -19.27 -23.55
CA ALA A 11 0.71 -20.37 -22.60
C ALA A 11 1.92 -21.31 -22.72
N LEU A 12 2.36 -21.61 -23.93
CA LEU A 12 3.55 -22.43 -24.20
C LEU A 12 4.84 -21.71 -23.79
N PHE A 13 4.94 -20.40 -23.98
CA PHE A 13 6.07 -19.60 -23.49
C PHE A 13 6.11 -19.53 -21.95
N VAL A 14 4.96 -19.35 -21.31
CA VAL A 14 4.84 -19.37 -19.84
C VAL A 14 5.18 -20.75 -19.29
N CYS A 15 4.69 -21.84 -19.91
CA CYS A 15 5.04 -23.22 -19.53
C CYS A 15 6.51 -23.53 -19.76
N ALA A 16 7.07 -23.20 -20.93
CA ALA A 16 8.48 -23.37 -21.23
C ALA A 16 9.35 -22.56 -20.25
N TYR A 17 8.89 -21.37 -19.84
CA TYR A 17 9.57 -20.53 -18.85
C TYR A 17 9.50 -21.11 -17.42
N ILE A 18 8.36 -21.66 -16.97
CA ILE A 18 8.26 -22.37 -15.68
C ILE A 18 9.23 -23.55 -15.64
N LEU A 19 9.36 -24.28 -16.77
CA LEU A 19 10.31 -25.38 -16.92
C LEU A 19 11.77 -24.89 -16.95
N LEU A 20 12.05 -23.74 -17.58
CA LEU A 20 13.39 -23.13 -17.59
C LEU A 20 13.78 -22.50 -16.24
N ARG A 21 12.82 -22.03 -15.44
CA ARG A 21 13.03 -21.53 -14.05
C ARG A 21 13.60 -22.63 -13.16
N GLN A 22 13.19 -23.88 -13.36
CA GLN A 22 13.72 -25.03 -12.61
C GLN A 22 15.18 -25.39 -12.98
N LYS A 23 15.71 -24.86 -14.10
CA LYS A 23 16.98 -25.33 -14.69
C LYS A 23 18.12 -24.32 -14.73
N LYS A 24 18.05 -23.16 -14.05
CA LYS A 24 19.12 -22.16 -14.12
C LYS A 24 20.24 -22.40 -13.10
N SER A 25 21.46 -22.58 -13.63
CA SER A 25 22.72 -22.69 -12.90
C SER A 25 23.04 -21.45 -12.07
N ARG A 26 23.61 -21.67 -10.88
CA ARG A 26 24.00 -20.69 -9.86
C ARG A 26 25.06 -19.69 -10.37
N GLY A 27 24.61 -18.50 -10.76
CA GLY A 27 25.45 -17.28 -10.75
C GLY A 27 25.57 -16.69 -9.34
N PRO A 28 26.30 -15.56 -9.14
CA PRO A 28 26.48 -14.95 -7.82
C PRO A 28 25.12 -14.74 -7.14
N GLN A 29 25.01 -15.15 -5.87
CA GLN A 29 23.76 -15.29 -5.12
C GLN A 29 22.88 -14.04 -5.24
N THR A 30 21.84 -14.13 -6.08
CA THR A 30 20.79 -13.11 -6.19
C THR A 30 19.53 -13.68 -5.56
N TYR A 31 18.98 -12.95 -4.60
CA TYR A 31 17.74 -13.32 -3.91
C TYR A 31 16.56 -12.61 -4.59
N ASP A 32 15.43 -13.31 -4.70
CA ASP A 32 14.20 -12.68 -5.15
C ASP A 32 13.64 -11.77 -4.04
N VAL A 33 13.69 -12.26 -2.79
CA VAL A 33 13.13 -11.56 -1.63
C VAL A 33 14.15 -11.55 -0.49
N PHE A 34 14.25 -10.42 0.21
CA PHE A 34 14.95 -10.29 1.49
C PHE A 34 13.94 -10.00 2.60
N LEU A 35 13.90 -10.83 3.64
CA LEU A 35 13.08 -10.61 4.83
C LEU A 35 13.94 -10.03 5.95
N SER A 36 13.63 -8.80 6.39
CA SER A 36 14.20 -8.17 7.58
C SER A 36 13.17 -8.23 8.69
N PHE A 37 13.50 -8.79 9.85
CA PHE A 37 12.53 -8.99 10.92
C PHE A 37 13.21 -9.12 12.27
N ARG A 38 12.48 -8.78 13.33
CA ARG A 38 12.93 -9.11 14.69
C ARG A 38 12.72 -10.59 14.94
N GLY A 39 13.82 -11.29 15.11
CA GLY A 39 13.83 -12.72 15.34
C GLY A 39 13.01 -13.14 16.56
N ASP A 40 13.16 -12.43 17.67
CA ASP A 40 12.49 -12.75 18.94
C ASP A 40 10.97 -12.56 18.86
N ASP A 41 10.49 -11.70 17.97
CA ASP A 41 9.07 -11.39 17.85
C ASP A 41 8.33 -12.34 16.89
N THR A 42 8.97 -12.70 15.76
CA THR A 42 8.25 -13.28 14.61
C THR A 42 8.89 -14.50 13.96
N ARG A 43 10.10 -14.91 14.38
CA ARG A 43 10.88 -15.95 13.67
C ARG A 43 10.14 -17.25 13.48
N THR A 44 9.52 -17.79 14.53
CA THR A 44 8.85 -19.09 14.54
C THR A 44 7.35 -19.01 14.27
N SER A 45 6.84 -17.80 14.00
CA SER A 45 5.41 -17.55 13.80
C SER A 45 5.19 -16.96 12.39
N PHE A 46 4.78 -15.70 12.31
CA PHE A 46 4.41 -15.03 11.06
C PHE A 46 5.52 -15.10 10.00
N THR A 47 6.77 -14.86 10.38
CA THR A 47 7.90 -14.83 9.44
C THR A 47 8.23 -16.21 8.89
N ASP A 48 8.11 -17.28 9.70
CA ASP A 48 8.29 -18.66 9.22
C ASP A 48 7.23 -19.02 8.18
N HIS A 49 5.97 -18.70 8.46
CA HIS A 49 4.87 -18.93 7.52
C HIS A 49 5.05 -18.13 6.23
N LEU A 50 5.48 -16.87 6.31
CA LEU A 50 5.75 -16.05 5.12
C LEU A 50 6.91 -16.61 4.30
N TYR A 51 8.02 -16.99 4.95
CA TYR A 51 9.17 -17.62 4.30
C TYR A 51 8.75 -18.89 3.55
N ASN A 52 8.08 -19.82 4.23
CA ASN A 52 7.62 -21.07 3.64
C ASN A 52 6.61 -20.83 2.50
N GLY A 53 5.72 -19.84 2.63
CA GLY A 53 4.78 -19.47 1.56
C GLY A 53 5.47 -18.92 0.31
N LEU A 54 6.56 -18.16 0.47
CA LEU A 54 7.36 -17.62 -0.64
C LEU A 54 8.22 -18.71 -1.31
N GLU A 55 8.85 -19.57 -0.52
CA GLU A 55 9.61 -20.73 -1.02
C GLU A 55 8.70 -21.72 -1.77
N ALA A 56 7.50 -21.99 -1.25
CA ALA A 56 6.50 -22.82 -1.93
C ALA A 56 6.02 -22.21 -3.27
N ALA A 57 6.07 -20.88 -3.42
CA ALA A 57 5.84 -20.18 -4.69
C ALA A 57 7.09 -20.14 -5.61
N GLY A 58 8.18 -20.78 -5.18
CA GLY A 58 9.44 -20.97 -5.91
C GLY A 58 10.39 -19.77 -5.88
N PHE A 59 10.18 -18.80 -4.99
CA PHE A 59 11.07 -17.64 -4.86
C PHE A 59 12.30 -17.99 -4.04
N HIS A 60 13.46 -17.48 -4.43
CA HIS A 60 14.68 -17.62 -3.64
C HIS A 60 14.70 -16.55 -2.54
N VAL A 61 14.44 -16.94 -1.29
CA VAL A 61 14.26 -16.00 -0.18
C VAL A 61 15.49 -15.98 0.72
N PHE A 62 16.07 -14.79 0.92
CA PHE A 62 16.97 -14.56 2.04
C PHE A 62 16.11 -14.29 3.28
N ARG A 63 16.06 -15.25 4.18
CA ARG A 63 15.50 -15.06 5.52
C ARG A 63 16.65 -14.67 6.42
N ASP A 64 16.71 -13.41 6.82
CA ASP A 64 17.74 -12.99 7.76
C ASP A 64 17.65 -13.83 9.04
N ASN A 65 18.80 -14.11 9.63
CA ASN A 65 18.84 -14.75 10.92
C ASN A 65 19.48 -13.77 11.89
N ASP A 66 18.63 -12.98 12.56
CA ASP A 66 18.92 -12.13 13.71
C ASP A 66 19.77 -12.81 14.83
N ALA A 67 20.04 -14.12 14.71
CA ALA A 67 20.92 -14.92 15.56
C ALA A 67 22.38 -15.01 15.05
N LEU A 68 22.79 -14.21 14.06
CA LEU A 68 24.19 -14.09 13.65
C LEU A 68 25.07 -13.80 14.88
N GLN A 69 26.18 -14.54 15.00
CA GLN A 69 27.07 -14.47 16.15
C GLN A 69 27.62 -13.04 16.39
N PRO A 70 27.98 -12.69 17.64
CA PRO A 70 28.49 -11.37 17.98
C PRO A 70 29.70 -10.96 17.13
N GLY A 71 29.54 -9.92 16.31
CA GLY A 71 30.59 -9.27 15.53
C GLY A 71 30.10 -7.91 15.02
N GLU A 72 30.94 -6.86 15.06
CA GLU A 72 30.49 -5.45 15.08
C GLU A 72 29.98 -4.85 13.75
N LYS A 73 30.00 -5.60 12.64
CA LYS A 73 29.64 -5.08 11.30
C LYS A 73 28.56 -5.94 10.66
N ILE A 74 27.64 -5.31 9.91
CA ILE A 74 26.77 -6.07 9.02
C ILE A 74 27.72 -6.89 8.16
N GLY A 75 27.58 -8.23 8.21
CA GLY A 75 28.40 -9.10 7.39
C GLY A 75 28.35 -8.58 5.96
N LYS A 76 29.49 -8.46 5.27
CA LYS A 76 29.52 -7.98 3.88
C LYS A 76 28.48 -8.71 3.02
N GLU A 77 28.26 -9.98 3.34
CA GLU A 77 27.24 -10.86 2.76
C GLU A 77 25.80 -10.37 2.96
N LEU A 78 25.44 -9.85 4.14
CA LEU A 78 24.10 -9.34 4.43
C LEU A 78 23.82 -8.02 3.71
N VAL A 79 24.78 -7.07 3.70
CA VAL A 79 24.67 -5.85 2.88
C VAL A 79 24.52 -6.22 1.40
N GLN A 80 25.32 -7.19 0.93
CA GLN A 80 25.26 -7.65 -0.45
C GLN A 80 23.92 -8.32 -0.76
N ALA A 81 23.36 -9.09 0.17
CA ALA A 81 22.04 -9.70 0.03
C ALA A 81 20.94 -8.64 -0.08
N ILE A 82 20.97 -7.60 0.77
CA ILE A 82 20.04 -6.47 0.68
C ILE A 82 20.18 -5.76 -0.66
N ARG A 83 21.40 -5.45 -1.10
CA ARG A 83 21.65 -4.76 -2.38
C ARG A 83 21.21 -5.57 -3.57
N ASN A 84 21.51 -6.88 -3.57
CA ASN A 84 21.24 -7.78 -4.70
C ASN A 84 19.81 -8.35 -4.71
N CYS A 85 19.04 -8.22 -3.64
CA CYS A 85 17.67 -8.68 -3.65
C CYS A 85 16.80 -7.82 -4.57
N ARG A 86 15.74 -8.41 -5.14
CA ARG A 86 14.80 -7.68 -5.98
C ARG A 86 13.77 -6.93 -5.15
N ILE A 87 13.26 -7.56 -4.09
CA ILE A 87 12.27 -7.03 -3.17
C ILE A 87 12.78 -7.17 -1.74
N ALA A 88 12.70 -6.10 -0.96
CA ALA A 88 12.92 -6.13 0.48
C ALA A 88 11.58 -6.04 1.23
N ILE A 89 11.40 -6.88 2.25
CA ILE A 89 10.20 -6.92 3.09
C ILE A 89 10.65 -6.72 4.54
N PRO A 90 10.65 -5.48 5.05
CA PRO A 90 10.82 -5.23 6.48
C PRO A 90 9.53 -5.55 7.22
N ILE A 91 9.61 -6.46 8.19
CA ILE A 91 8.54 -6.88 9.10
C ILE A 91 8.77 -6.15 10.42
N ILE A 92 8.21 -4.93 10.51
CA ILE A 92 8.34 -4.07 11.67
C ILE A 92 7.40 -4.58 12.76
N SER A 93 7.98 -5.16 13.80
CA SER A 93 7.30 -5.68 14.99
C SER A 93 7.64 -4.88 16.25
N GLU A 94 7.00 -5.19 17.37
CA GLU A 94 7.08 -4.43 18.64
C GLU A 94 8.51 -4.13 19.08
N ASN A 95 9.42 -5.12 19.05
CA ASN A 95 10.81 -4.95 19.51
C ASN A 95 11.80 -4.76 18.36
N TYR A 96 11.35 -4.40 17.16
CA TYR A 96 12.22 -4.28 15.98
C TYR A 96 13.32 -3.23 16.18
N ALA A 97 13.01 -2.07 16.77
CA ALA A 97 14.01 -1.03 17.04
C ALA A 97 14.95 -1.34 18.21
N LYS A 98 14.66 -2.34 19.05
CA LYS A 98 15.62 -2.80 20.07
C LYS A 98 16.81 -3.53 19.46
N SER A 99 16.66 -4.05 18.23
CA SER A 99 17.75 -4.69 17.50
C SER A 99 18.52 -3.68 16.64
N ARG A 100 19.77 -3.42 17.02
CA ARG A 100 20.71 -2.65 16.19
C ARG A 100 20.84 -3.24 14.77
N TRP A 101 20.76 -4.57 14.65
CA TRP A 101 20.84 -5.25 13.36
C TRP A 101 19.65 -4.90 12.47
N CYS A 102 18.43 -5.07 12.99
CA CYS A 102 17.21 -4.70 12.28
C CYS A 102 17.23 -3.22 11.85
N LEU A 103 17.69 -2.31 12.71
CA LEU A 103 17.81 -0.87 12.38
C LEU A 103 18.82 -0.57 11.26
N ARG A 104 19.99 -1.22 11.29
CA ARG A 104 20.99 -1.07 10.22
C ARG A 104 20.52 -1.69 8.91
N GLU A 105 19.85 -2.84 8.95
CA GLU A 105 19.22 -3.46 7.76
C GLU A 105 18.17 -2.54 7.14
N LEU A 106 17.24 -2.02 7.96
CA LEU A 106 16.23 -1.09 7.50
C LEU A 106 16.86 0.15 6.87
N THR A 107 17.93 0.67 7.47
CA THR A 107 18.67 1.82 6.92
C THR A 107 19.24 1.50 5.54
N GLU A 108 19.87 0.33 5.36
CA GLU A 108 20.40 -0.07 4.05
C GLU A 108 19.30 -0.33 3.02
N ILE A 109 18.18 -0.95 3.43
CA ILE A 109 16.99 -1.14 2.60
C ILE A 109 16.47 0.20 2.11
N MET A 110 16.33 1.18 3.00
CA MET A 110 15.83 2.51 2.65
C MET A 110 16.81 3.32 1.81
N ASN A 111 18.13 3.19 2.03
CA ASN A 111 19.13 3.77 1.14
C ASN A 111 18.98 3.21 -0.28
N CYS A 112 18.91 1.88 -0.42
CA CYS A 112 18.69 1.25 -1.72
C CYS A 112 17.34 1.62 -2.35
N HIS A 113 16.29 1.83 -1.54
CA HIS A 113 14.99 2.29 -2.02
C HIS A 113 15.11 3.68 -2.66
N ASN A 114 15.74 4.61 -1.95
CA ASN A 114 15.85 6.01 -2.36
C ASN A 114 16.85 6.22 -3.51
N GLU A 115 17.98 5.50 -3.51
CA GLU A 115 19.07 5.71 -4.48
C GLU A 115 18.98 4.78 -5.70
N HIS A 116 18.36 3.61 -5.54
CA HIS A 116 18.36 2.56 -6.56
C HIS A 116 16.96 2.02 -6.90
N ASN A 117 15.89 2.73 -6.47
CA ASN A 117 14.50 2.34 -6.71
C ASN A 117 14.17 0.90 -6.27
N LYS A 118 14.84 0.38 -5.22
CA LYS A 118 14.57 -0.96 -4.69
C LYS A 118 13.09 -1.08 -4.28
N ARG A 119 12.44 -2.18 -4.65
CA ARG A 119 11.06 -2.45 -4.21
C ARG A 119 11.05 -2.82 -2.73
N VAL A 120 10.26 -2.09 -1.94
CA VAL A 120 10.11 -2.31 -0.50
C VAL A 120 8.63 -2.56 -0.22
N PHE A 121 8.29 -3.69 0.40
CA PHE A 121 6.93 -4.02 0.80
C PHE A 121 6.86 -4.17 2.33
N PRO A 122 6.65 -3.08 3.08
CA PRO A 122 6.68 -3.15 4.53
C PRO A 122 5.46 -3.88 5.10
N ILE A 123 5.70 -4.63 6.17
CA ILE A 123 4.67 -5.25 7.01
C ILE A 123 4.80 -4.64 8.40
N PHE A 124 3.76 -3.95 8.85
CA PHE A 124 3.64 -3.41 10.20
C PHE A 124 2.91 -4.46 11.04
N TYR A 125 3.69 -5.35 11.66
CA TYR A 125 3.18 -6.53 12.33
C TYR A 125 2.90 -6.24 13.80
N LYS A 126 1.62 -6.15 14.16
CA LYS A 126 1.14 -5.89 15.53
C LYS A 126 1.66 -4.57 16.13
N VAL A 127 2.03 -3.61 15.28
CA VAL A 127 2.47 -2.27 15.67
C VAL A 127 1.53 -1.19 15.13
N ASN A 128 1.57 0.00 15.72
CA ASN A 128 0.91 1.17 15.17
C ASN A 128 1.91 1.96 14.31
N VAL A 129 1.58 2.19 13.03
CA VAL A 129 2.45 2.92 12.08
C VAL A 129 2.78 4.33 12.58
N LEU A 130 1.88 4.96 13.33
CA LEU A 130 2.12 6.28 13.93
C LEU A 130 3.26 6.27 14.94
N ASP A 131 3.55 5.13 15.57
CA ASP A 131 4.62 5.04 16.57
C ASP A 131 6.01 5.00 15.91
N LEU A 132 6.07 4.83 14.58
CA LEU A 132 7.29 5.00 13.80
C LEU A 132 7.54 6.47 13.42
N HIS A 133 6.57 7.36 13.65
CA HIS A 133 6.68 8.78 13.39
C HIS A 133 7.05 9.56 14.67
N GLY A 134 8.10 10.38 14.57
CA GLY A 134 8.41 11.41 15.56
C GLY A 134 9.09 10.94 16.85
N PRO A 135 9.45 11.88 17.74
CA PRO A 135 10.24 11.64 18.94
C PRO A 135 9.46 11.05 20.13
N SER A 136 8.15 10.84 19.99
CA SER A 136 7.23 10.44 21.08
C SER A 136 6.60 9.04 20.92
N GLY A 137 6.91 8.32 19.84
CA GLY A 137 6.40 6.96 19.60
C GLY A 137 7.11 5.89 20.42
N HIS A 138 6.54 4.69 20.52
CA HIS A 138 7.15 3.54 21.19
C HIS A 138 8.58 3.26 20.67
N PHE A 139 8.78 3.42 19.36
CA PHE A 139 10.07 3.25 18.71
C PHE A 139 11.11 4.31 19.11
N ALA A 140 10.69 5.50 19.57
CA ALA A 140 11.62 6.52 20.07
C ALA A 140 12.25 6.08 21.40
N GLY A 141 11.48 5.43 22.28
CA GLY A 141 11.99 4.80 23.50
C GLY A 141 12.93 3.63 23.20
N ASP A 142 12.62 2.81 22.20
CA ASP A 142 13.49 1.71 21.79
C ASP A 142 14.79 2.19 21.13
N LEU A 143 14.75 3.32 20.43
CA LEU A 143 15.93 3.96 19.88
C LEU A 143 16.85 4.50 20.97
N SER A 144 16.31 5.06 22.07
CA SER A 144 17.13 5.66 23.13
C SER A 144 18.00 4.65 23.87
N VAL A 145 17.61 3.36 23.87
CA VAL A 145 18.44 2.25 24.40
C VAL A 145 19.82 2.21 23.74
N HIS A 146 19.95 2.71 22.51
CA HIS A 146 21.20 2.71 21.75
C HIS A 146 22.02 4.00 21.88
N GLU A 147 21.49 5.04 22.52
CA GLU A 147 22.08 6.40 22.50
C GLU A 147 23.49 6.45 23.09
N ALA A 148 23.72 5.74 24.20
CA ALA A 148 25.00 5.73 24.90
C ALA A 148 26.16 5.14 24.09
N MET A 149 25.88 4.21 23.17
CA MET A 149 26.91 3.48 22.41
C MET A 149 26.92 3.82 20.91
N TRP A 150 25.78 4.23 20.33
CA TRP A 150 25.60 4.41 18.88
C TRP A 150 24.85 5.70 18.54
N GLY A 151 24.99 6.74 19.36
CA GLY A 151 24.33 8.04 19.15
C GLY A 151 24.53 8.66 17.76
N ASN A 152 25.65 8.37 17.08
CA ASN A 152 25.93 8.85 15.72
C ASN A 152 25.14 8.12 14.60
N GLU A 153 24.57 6.95 14.87
CA GLU A 153 23.71 6.21 13.94
C GLU A 153 22.22 6.49 14.15
N LEU A 154 21.82 6.94 15.35
CA LEU A 154 20.44 7.24 15.69
C LEU A 154 19.70 8.12 14.67
N PRO A 155 20.28 9.22 14.14
CA PRO A 155 19.58 10.04 13.16
C PRO A 155 19.25 9.28 11.88
N ARG A 156 20.14 8.35 11.45
CA ARG A 156 19.93 7.53 10.26
C ARG A 156 18.85 6.48 10.49
N TRP A 157 18.85 5.84 11.65
CA TRP A 157 17.85 4.85 12.03
C TRP A 157 16.46 5.47 12.19
N ALA A 158 16.36 6.61 12.88
CA ALA A 158 15.11 7.36 13.03
C ALA A 158 14.56 7.81 11.67
N LYS A 159 15.44 8.28 10.77
CA LYS A 159 15.06 8.59 9.39
C LYS A 159 14.54 7.37 8.65
N ALA A 160 15.20 6.22 8.75
CA ALA A 160 14.78 4.99 8.06
C ALA A 160 13.41 4.49 8.55
N LEU A 161 13.16 4.49 9.86
CA LEU A 161 11.85 4.16 10.46
C LEU A 161 10.76 5.12 9.99
N THR A 162 11.06 6.42 9.99
CA THR A 162 10.12 7.44 9.50
C THR A 162 9.83 7.22 8.01
N SER A 163 10.86 7.00 7.19
CA SER A 163 10.72 6.81 5.74
C SER A 163 9.96 5.54 5.38
N VAL A 164 10.19 4.41 6.07
CA VAL A 164 9.46 3.17 5.79
C VAL A 164 7.98 3.26 6.17
N ALA A 165 7.63 4.03 7.21
CA ALA A 165 6.25 4.30 7.59
C ALA A 165 5.47 5.07 6.51
N TRP A 166 6.19 5.84 5.68
CA TRP A 166 5.63 6.47 4.50
C TRP A 166 5.47 5.53 3.30
N ILE A 167 5.96 4.29 3.34
CA ILE A 167 5.70 3.32 2.28
C ILE A 167 4.44 2.53 2.62
N ARG A 168 3.45 2.53 1.72
CA ARG A 168 2.20 1.81 1.96
C ARG A 168 2.48 0.30 2.09
N GLY A 169 2.07 -0.27 3.20
CA GLY A 169 2.34 -1.65 3.58
C GLY A 169 1.11 -2.37 4.09
N TRP A 170 1.32 -3.51 4.73
CA TRP A 170 0.24 -4.22 5.42
C TRP A 170 0.30 -3.98 6.92
N ILE A 171 -0.79 -3.53 7.52
CA ILE A 171 -0.95 -3.45 8.99
C ILE A 171 -1.66 -4.73 9.42
N SER A 172 -0.97 -5.61 10.14
CA SER A 172 -1.48 -6.97 10.38
C SER A 172 -2.80 -6.99 11.16
N GLN A 173 -3.05 -6.02 12.03
CA GLN A 173 -4.30 -5.93 12.81
C GLN A 173 -5.51 -5.50 11.97
N THR A 174 -5.29 -4.73 10.89
CA THR A 174 -6.39 -4.16 10.10
C THR A 174 -6.53 -4.82 8.74
N ILE A 175 -5.52 -5.54 8.26
CA ILE A 175 -5.53 -6.33 7.02
C ILE A 175 -5.88 -7.79 7.34
N ALA A 176 -6.53 -8.46 6.38
CA ALA A 176 -6.81 -9.90 6.46
C ALA A 176 -7.60 -10.32 7.71
N ASP A 177 -8.37 -9.40 8.29
CA ASP A 177 -9.18 -9.61 9.50
C ASP A 177 -8.33 -10.04 10.72
N GLY A 178 -7.05 -9.67 10.73
CA GLY A 178 -6.10 -10.09 11.77
C GLY A 178 -5.55 -11.50 11.59
N HIS A 179 -5.91 -12.22 10.53
CA HIS A 179 -5.46 -13.59 10.29
C HIS A 179 -4.15 -13.66 9.50
N ASP A 180 -3.09 -14.09 10.18
CA ASP A 180 -1.73 -14.23 9.62
C ASP A 180 -1.69 -15.05 8.33
N GLY A 181 -2.38 -16.19 8.27
CA GLY A 181 -2.37 -17.05 7.07
C GLY A 181 -2.96 -16.38 5.82
N LYS A 182 -3.97 -15.52 5.99
CA LYS A 182 -4.56 -14.75 4.87
C LYS A 182 -3.63 -13.60 4.47
N LEU A 183 -2.97 -12.95 5.44
CA LEU A 183 -1.94 -11.95 5.17
C LEU A 183 -0.76 -12.56 4.39
N VAL A 184 -0.25 -13.73 4.79
CA VAL A 184 0.82 -14.45 4.06
C VAL A 184 0.43 -14.68 2.60
N LYS A 185 -0.78 -15.18 2.33
CA LYS A 185 -1.28 -15.37 0.95
C LYS A 185 -1.28 -14.07 0.15
N MET A 186 -1.72 -12.96 0.76
CA MET A 186 -1.71 -11.65 0.10
C MET A 186 -0.29 -11.17 -0.24
N VAL A 187 0.66 -11.33 0.68
CA VAL A 187 2.07 -10.95 0.46
C VAL A 187 2.68 -11.78 -0.66
N VAL A 188 2.52 -13.11 -0.63
CA VAL A 188 3.04 -14.03 -1.66
C VAL A 188 2.47 -13.69 -3.04
N GLN A 189 1.16 -13.42 -3.12
CA GLN A 189 0.53 -13.00 -4.38
C GLN A 189 1.10 -11.67 -4.90
N ARG A 190 1.32 -10.70 -4.01
CA ARG A 190 1.88 -9.39 -4.39
C ARG A 190 3.32 -9.50 -4.89
N VAL A 191 4.16 -10.26 -4.19
CA VAL A 191 5.54 -10.56 -4.61
C VAL A 191 5.55 -11.25 -5.98
N SER A 192 4.68 -12.25 -6.16
CA SER A 192 4.55 -12.98 -7.42
C SER A 192 4.23 -12.03 -8.58
N SER A 193 3.23 -11.18 -8.40
CA SER A 193 2.81 -10.19 -9.41
C SER A 193 3.92 -9.18 -9.73
N GLU A 194 4.64 -8.68 -8.72
CA GLU A 194 5.73 -7.73 -8.93
C GLU A 194 6.85 -8.36 -9.74
N LEU A 195 7.33 -9.53 -9.32
CA LEU A 195 8.43 -10.21 -9.98
C LEU A 195 8.05 -10.58 -11.41
N GLN A 196 6.85 -11.14 -11.63
CA GLN A 196 6.35 -11.43 -12.99
C GLN A 196 6.37 -10.19 -13.90
N THR A 197 5.97 -9.03 -13.40
CA THR A 197 5.99 -7.76 -14.16
C THR A 197 7.43 -7.36 -14.51
N MET A 198 8.33 -7.35 -13.51
CA MET A 198 9.74 -7.01 -13.72
C MET A 198 10.44 -7.92 -14.74
N TRP A 199 10.02 -9.18 -14.84
CA TRP A 199 10.58 -10.13 -15.81
C TRP A 199 10.12 -9.82 -17.23
N ILE A 200 8.83 -9.54 -17.44
CA ILE A 200 8.28 -9.23 -18.77
C ILE A 200 8.98 -8.01 -19.37
N GLU A 201 9.15 -6.95 -18.57
CA GLU A 201 9.79 -5.70 -18.99
C GLU A 201 11.28 -5.85 -19.31
N ARG A 202 11.93 -6.95 -18.87
CA ARG A 202 13.37 -7.22 -19.06
C ARG A 202 13.67 -8.24 -20.15
N LEU A 203 12.66 -8.78 -20.85
CA LEU A 203 12.90 -9.70 -21.96
C LEU A 203 13.67 -8.98 -23.09
N PRO A 204 14.71 -9.57 -23.71
CA PRO A 204 15.40 -8.97 -24.85
C PRO A 204 14.45 -8.68 -26.02
N ILE A 205 13.40 -9.49 -26.14
CA ILE A 205 12.33 -9.31 -27.12
C ILE A 205 11.26 -8.32 -26.69
N PHE A 206 11.30 -7.76 -25.47
CA PHE A 206 10.30 -6.80 -24.97
C PHE A 206 10.12 -5.60 -25.91
N PRO A 207 11.19 -4.98 -26.47
CA PRO A 207 11.02 -3.92 -27.47
C PRO A 207 10.29 -4.39 -28.74
N MET A 208 10.53 -5.64 -29.18
CA MET A 208 9.82 -6.25 -30.34
C MET A 208 8.38 -6.66 -30.00
N LEU A 209 8.12 -7.14 -28.77
CA LEU A 209 6.77 -7.40 -28.28
C LEU A 209 5.96 -6.10 -28.24
N MET A 210 6.57 -5.01 -27.77
CA MET A 210 5.94 -3.69 -27.68
C MET A 210 5.85 -2.94 -29.02
N SER A 211 6.54 -3.38 -30.07
CA SER A 211 6.38 -2.84 -31.43
C SER A 211 5.16 -3.42 -32.15
N ASN A 212 4.70 -4.62 -31.75
CA ASN A 212 3.46 -5.20 -32.26
C ASN A 212 2.23 -4.47 -31.66
N TYR A 213 1.37 -3.92 -32.51
CA TYR A 213 0.20 -3.14 -32.09
C TYR A 213 -0.75 -3.91 -31.19
N HIS A 214 -1.07 -5.18 -31.48
CA HIS A 214 -2.00 -5.98 -30.67
C HIS A 214 -1.41 -6.40 -29.34
N ILE A 215 -0.10 -6.71 -29.29
CA ILE A 215 0.59 -7.04 -28.05
C ILE A 215 0.76 -5.78 -27.19
N ARG A 216 1.10 -4.63 -27.80
CA ARG A 216 1.13 -3.34 -27.12
C ARG A 216 -0.25 -2.92 -26.63
N LEU A 217 -1.33 -3.22 -27.35
CA LEU A 217 -2.69 -2.99 -26.88
C LEU A 217 -3.08 -3.95 -25.76
N ALA A 218 -2.70 -5.22 -25.81
CA ALA A 218 -2.99 -6.20 -24.77
C ALA A 218 -2.15 -5.95 -23.49
N TYR A 219 -0.87 -5.61 -23.65
CA TYR A 219 0.01 -5.16 -22.57
C TYR A 219 -0.43 -3.80 -22.03
N GLY A 220 -0.80 -2.90 -22.93
CA GLY A 220 -1.45 -1.62 -22.66
C GLY A 220 -2.72 -1.84 -21.85
N TYR A 221 -3.59 -2.78 -22.22
CA TYR A 221 -4.80 -3.17 -21.50
C TYR A 221 -4.49 -3.80 -20.12
N PHE A 222 -3.44 -4.63 -20.02
CA PHE A 222 -2.91 -5.17 -18.75
C PHE A 222 -2.32 -4.07 -17.85
N SER A 223 -1.70 -3.04 -18.45
CA SER A 223 -1.14 -1.87 -17.78
C SER A 223 -2.19 -0.76 -17.55
N GLU A 224 -3.28 -0.73 -18.31
CA GLU A 224 -4.44 0.18 -18.22
C GLU A 224 -5.42 -0.30 -17.14
N LYS A 225 -5.38 -1.60 -16.78
CA LYS A 225 -5.90 -2.06 -15.48
C LYS A 225 -5.22 -1.38 -14.28
N LYS A 226 -4.10 -0.66 -14.48
CA LYS A 226 -3.49 0.22 -13.46
C LYS A 226 -4.11 1.63 -13.43
N ARG A 227 -4.99 2.00 -14.38
CA ARG A 227 -5.68 3.30 -14.44
C ARG A 227 -7.17 3.13 -14.13
N GLY A 228 -7.53 3.36 -12.87
CA GLY A 228 -8.92 3.43 -12.44
C GLY A 228 -9.63 4.65 -13.02
N GLU A 229 -10.94 4.55 -13.16
CA GLU A 229 -11.83 5.69 -13.38
C GLU A 229 -12.30 6.27 -12.04
N VAL A 230 -12.47 5.38 -11.06
CA VAL A 230 -12.88 5.71 -9.70
C VAL A 230 -11.82 5.24 -8.71
N PHE A 231 -11.48 6.08 -7.74
CA PHE A 231 -10.73 5.69 -6.56
C PHE A 231 -11.64 5.66 -5.32
N LEU A 232 -11.68 4.53 -4.60
CA LEU A 232 -12.38 4.37 -3.33
C LEU A 232 -11.37 4.45 -2.17
N ALA A 233 -11.56 5.41 -1.25
CA ALA A 233 -10.87 5.40 0.05
C ALA A 233 -11.84 5.09 1.17
N PHE A 234 -11.46 4.21 2.08
CA PHE A 234 -12.31 3.78 3.18
C PHE A 234 -11.51 3.22 4.35
N HIS A 235 -12.06 3.32 5.55
CA HIS A 235 -11.47 2.60 6.67
C HIS A 235 -11.75 1.10 6.53
N GLY A 236 -10.69 0.31 6.35
CA GLY A 236 -10.80 -1.12 6.10
C GLY A 236 -11.66 -1.86 7.13
N LEU A 237 -11.39 -1.67 8.42
CA LEU A 237 -12.15 -2.32 9.49
C LEU A 237 -13.63 -1.93 9.53
N ASP A 238 -13.99 -0.74 9.03
CA ASP A 238 -15.37 -0.27 9.12
C ASP A 238 -16.23 -0.78 7.96
N THR A 239 -15.63 -0.97 6.77
CA THR A 239 -16.41 -1.13 5.53
C THR A 239 -15.89 -2.16 4.53
N ARG A 240 -14.67 -2.72 4.70
CA ARG A 240 -14.05 -3.63 3.71
C ARG A 240 -14.90 -4.85 3.39
N LEU A 241 -15.54 -5.45 4.38
CA LEU A 241 -16.40 -6.63 4.21
C LEU A 241 -17.89 -6.27 4.10
N GLY A 242 -18.23 -5.00 4.23
CA GLY A 242 -19.60 -4.49 4.16
C GLY A 242 -19.76 -3.55 2.96
N PHE A 243 -20.20 -2.32 3.26
CA PHE A 243 -20.57 -1.33 2.25
C PHE A 243 -19.51 -1.09 1.16
N ALA A 244 -18.21 -1.02 1.49
CA ALA A 244 -17.17 -0.76 0.50
C ALA A 244 -16.97 -1.94 -0.47
N ALA A 245 -17.08 -3.19 -0.01
CA ALA A 245 -17.04 -4.37 -0.88
C ALA A 245 -18.25 -4.43 -1.80
N CYS A 246 -19.45 -4.15 -1.29
CA CYS A 246 -20.66 -4.09 -2.10
C CYS A 246 -20.56 -2.96 -3.13
N LEU A 247 -20.11 -1.78 -2.75
CA LEU A 247 -19.94 -0.65 -3.67
C LEU A 247 -18.92 -0.94 -4.75
N TYR A 248 -17.78 -1.53 -4.39
CA TYR A 248 -16.79 -1.99 -5.36
C TYR A 248 -17.43 -2.97 -6.36
N SER A 249 -18.14 -3.98 -5.87
CA SER A 249 -18.77 -5.01 -6.71
C SER A 249 -19.82 -4.42 -7.63
N SER A 250 -20.65 -3.49 -7.14
CA SER A 250 -21.68 -2.82 -7.94
C SER A 250 -21.09 -1.90 -9.02
N LEU A 251 -20.06 -1.13 -8.69
CA LEU A 251 -19.37 -0.27 -9.66
C LEU A 251 -18.67 -1.12 -10.75
N VAL A 252 -17.98 -2.19 -10.37
CA VAL A 252 -17.34 -3.12 -11.31
C VAL A 252 -18.40 -3.83 -12.16
N GLY A 253 -19.51 -4.26 -11.56
CA GLY A 253 -20.64 -4.86 -12.27
C GLY A 253 -21.28 -3.91 -13.29
N ALA A 254 -21.22 -2.60 -13.04
CA ALA A 254 -21.63 -1.55 -13.98
C ALA A 254 -20.55 -1.22 -15.05
N GLY A 255 -19.45 -1.98 -15.11
CA GLY A 255 -18.37 -1.80 -16.09
C GLY A 255 -17.36 -0.71 -15.75
N ILE A 256 -17.42 -0.13 -14.54
CA ILE A 256 -16.52 0.96 -14.13
C ILE A 256 -15.20 0.37 -13.60
N ARG A 257 -14.06 0.92 -14.03
CA ARG A 257 -12.76 0.53 -13.47
C ARG A 257 -12.53 1.19 -12.12
N VAL A 258 -12.54 0.40 -11.05
CA VAL A 258 -12.38 0.89 -9.68
C VAL A 258 -11.02 0.49 -9.10
N LEU A 259 -10.29 1.49 -8.61
CA LEU A 259 -9.17 1.30 -7.70
C LEU A 259 -9.66 1.54 -6.27
N LYS A 260 -9.18 0.74 -5.33
CA LYS A 260 -9.48 0.89 -3.90
C LYS A 260 -8.21 1.01 -3.08
N ASP A 261 -8.32 1.64 -1.93
CA ASP A 261 -7.18 1.99 -1.07
C ASP A 261 -6.42 0.78 -0.47
N ASP A 262 -7.07 -0.39 -0.39
CA ASP A 262 -6.47 -1.67 -0.01
C ASP A 262 -6.01 -2.52 -1.22
N HIS A 263 -6.03 -1.94 -2.43
CA HIS A 263 -5.67 -2.66 -3.63
C HIS A 263 -4.18 -3.06 -3.59
N PRO A 264 -3.83 -4.35 -3.84
CA PRO A 264 -2.45 -4.85 -3.75
C PRO A 264 -1.40 -4.04 -4.52
N TYR A 265 -1.75 -3.46 -5.67
CA TYR A 265 -0.87 -2.57 -6.47
C TYR A 265 -0.40 -1.31 -5.74
N LEU A 266 -1.11 -0.82 -4.72
CA LEU A 266 -0.69 0.34 -3.94
C LEU A 266 0.37 -0.05 -2.89
N ILE A 267 0.59 -1.34 -2.64
CA ILE A 267 1.63 -1.78 -1.71
C ILE A 267 3.02 -1.53 -2.32
N GLY A 268 3.89 -0.92 -1.51
CA GLY A 268 5.25 -0.54 -1.86
C GLY A 268 5.39 0.82 -2.53
N THR A 269 4.30 1.58 -2.66
CA THR A 269 4.38 2.96 -3.14
C THR A 269 4.66 3.91 -1.99
N HIS A 270 5.65 4.80 -2.14
CA HIS A 270 5.98 5.83 -1.16
C HIS A 270 4.87 6.88 -1.08
N LEU A 271 4.50 7.42 0.09
CA LEU A 271 3.44 8.42 0.20
C LEU A 271 3.90 9.81 -0.28
N ILE A 272 5.11 10.23 0.12
CA ILE A 272 5.67 11.56 -0.24
C ILE A 272 6.02 11.69 -1.74
N HIS A 273 6.31 10.59 -2.45
CA HIS A 273 6.71 10.58 -3.87
C HIS A 273 5.96 9.55 -4.74
N GLY A 274 4.95 8.86 -4.22
CA GLY A 274 4.37 7.66 -4.85
C GLY A 274 2.88 7.41 -4.64
N ILE A 275 2.11 8.35 -4.05
CA ILE A 275 0.67 8.49 -4.39
C ILE A 275 0.52 9.10 -5.81
N PHE A 276 1.50 8.90 -6.70
CA PHE A 276 1.56 9.56 -8.00
C PHE A 276 0.74 8.87 -9.11
N ASN A 277 0.24 7.63 -8.95
CA ASN A 277 -0.36 6.90 -10.08
C ASN A 277 -1.79 6.35 -9.90
N GLY A 278 -2.33 6.16 -8.68
CA GLY A 278 -3.70 5.65 -8.52
C GLY A 278 -4.74 6.77 -8.60
N ILE A 279 -4.78 7.62 -7.56
CA ILE A 279 -5.75 8.71 -7.40
C ILE A 279 -5.65 9.71 -8.55
N HIS A 280 -4.44 10.12 -8.93
CA HIS A 280 -4.21 11.12 -9.97
C HIS A 280 -4.72 10.77 -11.37
N HIS A 281 -4.92 9.49 -11.67
CA HIS A 281 -5.44 9.03 -12.95
C HIS A 281 -6.95 8.77 -12.92
N CYS A 282 -7.53 8.64 -11.73
CA CYS A 282 -8.97 8.51 -11.59
C CYS A 282 -9.67 9.84 -11.93
N LYS A 283 -10.85 9.75 -12.54
CA LYS A 283 -11.70 10.91 -12.81
C LYS A 283 -12.50 11.31 -11.58
N ILE A 284 -12.83 10.32 -10.74
CA ILE A 284 -13.67 10.47 -9.56
C ILE A 284 -12.98 9.82 -8.36
N SER A 285 -13.02 10.49 -7.22
CA SER A 285 -12.60 9.95 -5.93
C SER A 285 -13.80 9.87 -4.99
N ILE A 286 -13.96 8.76 -4.28
CA ILE A 286 -15.08 8.50 -3.36
C ILE A 286 -14.48 8.18 -1.98
N PRO A 287 -14.39 9.17 -1.09
CA PRO A 287 -14.07 8.91 0.31
C PRO A 287 -15.33 8.42 1.04
N ILE A 288 -15.25 7.22 1.60
CA ILE A 288 -16.25 6.63 2.49
C ILE A 288 -15.85 6.98 3.93
N LEU A 289 -16.32 8.12 4.39
CA LEU A 289 -16.04 8.67 5.70
C LEU A 289 -16.88 7.94 6.76
N SER A 290 -16.25 7.01 7.47
CA SER A 290 -16.84 6.24 8.57
C SER A 290 -16.34 6.72 9.94
N VAL A 291 -16.90 6.17 11.02
CA VAL A 291 -16.61 6.58 12.41
C VAL A 291 -15.11 6.53 12.73
N ASN A 292 -14.38 5.53 12.24
CA ASN A 292 -12.95 5.36 12.49
C ASN A 292 -12.07 5.81 11.32
N PHE A 293 -12.62 6.49 10.31
CA PHE A 293 -11.85 6.94 9.14
C PHE A 293 -10.62 7.76 9.53
N ALA A 294 -10.79 8.72 10.44
CA ALA A 294 -9.68 9.56 10.90
C ALA A 294 -8.68 8.84 11.82
N SER A 295 -8.95 7.60 12.26
CA SER A 295 -7.97 6.81 13.01
C SER A 295 -6.79 6.36 12.15
N SER A 296 -7.02 6.22 10.83
CA SER A 296 -6.03 5.77 9.87
C SER A 296 -5.33 6.95 9.21
N GLN A 297 -4.01 7.03 9.38
CA GLN A 297 -3.17 8.00 8.68
C GLN A 297 -3.32 7.87 7.16
N TRP A 298 -3.30 6.66 6.62
CA TRP A 298 -3.44 6.44 5.17
C TRP A 298 -4.80 6.93 4.64
N CYS A 299 -5.87 6.81 5.41
CA CYS A 299 -7.18 7.34 5.01
C CYS A 299 -7.16 8.89 4.98
N LEU A 300 -6.48 9.53 5.95
CA LEU A 300 -6.32 10.99 5.99
C LEU A 300 -5.40 11.51 4.87
N ASP A 301 -4.34 10.78 4.56
CA ASP A 301 -3.44 11.07 3.45
C ASP A 301 -4.15 10.91 2.09
N ASP A 302 -4.88 9.81 1.89
CA ASP A 302 -5.69 9.60 0.68
C ASP A 302 -6.71 10.73 0.51
N LEU A 303 -7.41 11.13 1.59
CA LEU A 303 -8.37 12.25 1.55
C LEU A 303 -7.69 13.59 1.20
N ALA A 304 -6.53 13.87 1.78
CA ALA A 304 -5.77 15.08 1.48
C ALA A 304 -5.30 15.10 0.02
N GLU A 305 -4.86 13.96 -0.50
CA GLU A 305 -4.45 13.85 -1.90
C GLU A 305 -5.63 13.99 -2.87
N MET A 306 -6.81 13.43 -2.54
CA MET A 306 -8.02 13.66 -3.33
C MET A 306 -8.34 15.15 -3.45
N VAL A 307 -8.26 15.89 -2.34
CA VAL A 307 -8.50 17.33 -2.30
C VAL A 307 -7.45 18.08 -3.13
N ASP A 308 -6.18 17.72 -3.04
CA ASP A 308 -5.12 18.28 -3.88
C ASP A 308 -5.37 17.98 -5.37
N CYS A 309 -5.81 16.78 -5.73
CA CYS A 309 -6.18 16.38 -7.10
C CYS A 309 -7.40 17.15 -7.62
N LYS A 310 -8.43 17.37 -6.79
CA LYS A 310 -9.58 18.21 -7.13
C LYS A 310 -9.14 19.63 -7.49
N ARG A 311 -8.28 20.23 -6.66
CA ARG A 311 -7.78 21.60 -6.85
C ARG A 311 -6.87 21.74 -8.08
N LYS A 312 -5.94 20.80 -8.28
CA LYS A 312 -4.92 20.89 -9.33
C LYS A 312 -5.39 20.35 -10.69
N LYS A 313 -6.28 19.37 -10.71
CA LYS A 313 -6.66 18.62 -11.91
C LYS A 313 -8.16 18.62 -12.21
N GLY A 314 -8.98 19.26 -11.37
CA GLY A 314 -10.44 19.25 -11.53
C GLY A 314 -11.09 17.89 -11.27
N GLN A 315 -10.39 16.96 -10.60
CA GLN A 315 -10.93 15.66 -10.24
C GLN A 315 -12.21 15.83 -9.40
N LYS A 316 -13.24 15.05 -9.68
CA LYS A 316 -14.50 15.10 -8.91
C LYS A 316 -14.36 14.28 -7.64
N ILE A 317 -14.91 14.78 -6.54
CA ILE A 317 -14.98 14.04 -5.27
C ILE A 317 -16.45 13.83 -4.93
N LEU A 318 -16.86 12.58 -4.68
CA LEU A 318 -18.18 12.21 -4.24
C LEU A 318 -18.10 11.61 -2.82
N PRO A 319 -18.21 12.43 -1.76
CA PRO A 319 -18.09 11.94 -0.40
C PRO A 319 -19.33 11.14 0.03
N ILE A 320 -19.08 10.03 0.71
CA ILE A 320 -20.10 9.22 1.38
C ILE A 320 -19.85 9.33 2.89
N PHE A 321 -20.81 9.88 3.61
CA PHE A 321 -20.79 9.96 5.07
C PHE A 321 -21.48 8.72 5.62
N TYR A 322 -20.67 7.69 5.88
CA TYR A 322 -21.14 6.37 6.27
C TYR A 322 -21.29 6.27 7.80
N LYS A 323 -22.55 6.30 8.25
CA LYS A 323 -22.94 6.25 9.67
C LYS A 323 -22.41 7.42 10.52
N VAL A 324 -21.96 8.51 9.89
CA VAL A 324 -21.49 9.76 10.50
C VAL A 324 -22.20 10.95 9.87
N LYS A 325 -22.21 12.10 10.53
CA LYS A 325 -22.78 13.35 9.95
C LYS A 325 -21.69 14.20 9.28
N PRO A 326 -21.98 14.91 8.16
CA PRO A 326 -21.05 15.86 7.56
C PRO A 326 -20.59 16.95 8.53
N SER A 327 -21.46 17.35 9.47
CA SER A 327 -21.12 18.33 10.50
C SER A 327 -20.03 17.83 11.45
N GLU A 328 -20.01 16.52 11.75
CA GLU A 328 -18.99 15.91 12.63
C GLU A 328 -17.62 15.95 11.94
N VAL A 329 -17.58 15.63 10.65
CA VAL A 329 -16.38 15.72 9.81
C VAL A 329 -15.92 17.18 9.64
N LYS A 330 -16.85 18.08 9.30
CA LYS A 330 -16.58 19.50 9.06
C LYS A 330 -16.02 20.20 10.31
N LYS A 331 -16.63 19.95 11.46
CA LYS A 331 -16.21 20.55 12.74
C LYS A 331 -15.05 19.78 13.38
N ILE A 332 -14.71 18.61 12.86
CA ILE A 332 -13.74 17.68 13.43
C ILE A 332 -14.11 17.43 14.90
N SER A 333 -15.36 17.02 15.13
CA SER A 333 -15.90 16.68 16.45
C SER A 333 -15.96 15.17 16.64
N ASP A 334 -16.38 14.74 17.82
CA ASP A 334 -16.64 13.34 18.15
C ASP A 334 -15.42 12.45 17.85
N SER A 335 -15.62 11.31 17.17
CA SER A 335 -14.52 10.39 16.84
C SER A 335 -13.44 11.06 15.98
N PHE A 336 -13.81 11.91 15.03
CA PHE A 336 -12.85 12.66 14.20
C PHE A 336 -12.00 13.60 15.06
N GLY A 337 -12.60 14.28 16.03
CA GLY A 337 -11.91 15.12 17.00
C GLY A 337 -10.90 14.33 17.83
N THR A 338 -11.34 13.21 18.41
CA THR A 338 -10.49 12.33 19.22
C THR A 338 -9.29 11.80 18.43
N TYR A 339 -9.50 11.31 17.21
CA TYR A 339 -8.40 10.76 16.41
C TYR A 339 -7.46 11.84 15.90
N MET A 340 -7.98 12.98 15.44
CA MET A 340 -7.12 14.10 15.02
C MET A 340 -6.29 14.64 16.17
N LEU A 341 -6.82 14.70 17.40
CA LEU A 341 -6.01 15.10 18.57
C LEU A 341 -4.81 14.16 18.78
N LYS A 342 -5.03 12.84 18.71
CA LYS A 342 -3.94 11.85 18.82
C LYS A 342 -2.88 12.02 17.74
N HIS A 343 -3.29 12.32 16.51
CA HIS A 343 -2.36 12.56 15.41
C HIS A 343 -1.52 13.83 15.61
N ARG A 344 -2.12 14.90 16.17
CA ARG A 344 -1.44 16.18 16.37
C ARG A 344 -0.13 16.04 17.16
N GLU A 345 -0.09 15.12 18.11
CA GLU A 345 1.06 14.89 18.99
C GLU A 345 2.17 14.06 18.32
N LYS A 346 1.87 13.40 17.20
CA LYS A 346 2.75 12.40 16.57
C LYS A 346 3.24 12.78 15.17
N VAL A 347 2.55 13.71 14.50
CA VAL A 347 2.88 14.09 13.12
C VAL A 347 3.29 15.55 12.98
N GLU A 348 4.06 15.85 11.94
CA GLU A 348 4.50 17.21 11.66
C GLU A 348 3.32 18.19 11.48
N PRO A 349 3.44 19.45 11.95
CA PRO A 349 2.35 20.44 11.85
C PRO A 349 1.85 20.68 10.41
N LEU A 350 2.72 20.58 9.41
CA LEU A 350 2.37 20.74 8.00
C LEU A 350 1.46 19.60 7.50
N VAL A 351 1.80 18.36 7.87
CA VAL A 351 1.01 17.15 7.54
C VAL A 351 -0.35 17.21 8.24
N TYR A 352 -0.35 17.47 9.55
CA TYR A 352 -1.57 17.65 10.34
C TYR A 352 -2.49 18.74 9.74
N GLY A 353 -1.90 19.87 9.35
CA GLY A 353 -2.61 20.97 8.72
C GLY A 353 -3.25 20.58 7.38
N ARG A 354 -2.59 19.73 6.57
CA ARG A 354 -3.17 19.18 5.34
C ARG A 354 -4.39 18.33 5.62
N TRP A 355 -4.30 17.38 6.55
CA TRP A 355 -5.43 16.50 6.92
C TRP A 355 -6.61 17.29 7.46
N LYS A 356 -6.35 18.24 8.37
CA LYS A 356 -7.37 19.12 8.94
C LYS A 356 -8.12 19.88 7.83
N ARG A 357 -7.40 20.48 6.88
CA ARG A 357 -8.04 21.20 5.76
C ARG A 357 -8.87 20.28 4.88
N ALA A 358 -8.38 19.07 4.59
CA ALA A 358 -9.09 18.11 3.76
C ALA A 358 -10.42 17.68 4.39
N LEU A 359 -10.41 17.33 5.68
CA LEU A 359 -11.64 16.98 6.42
C LEU A 359 -12.66 18.13 6.44
N VAL A 360 -12.21 19.36 6.71
CA VAL A 360 -13.11 20.53 6.73
C VAL A 360 -13.73 20.79 5.35
N GLU A 361 -12.92 20.70 4.28
CA GLU A 361 -13.40 20.91 2.91
C GLU A 361 -14.42 19.83 2.51
N ILE A 362 -14.10 18.56 2.75
CA ILE A 362 -14.98 17.46 2.38
C ILE A 362 -16.23 17.42 3.25
N GLY A 363 -16.13 17.69 4.54
CA GLY A 363 -17.30 17.82 5.44
C GLY A 363 -18.22 18.98 5.08
N SER A 364 -17.71 19.99 4.37
CA SER A 364 -18.51 21.10 3.83
C SER A 364 -19.05 20.83 2.42
N SER A 365 -18.58 19.78 1.75
CA SER A 365 -18.97 19.44 0.39
C SER A 365 -20.31 18.69 0.37
N LYS A 366 -21.07 18.84 -0.72
CA LYS A 366 -22.28 18.02 -0.95
C LYS A 366 -21.86 16.55 -1.08
N GLY A 367 -22.49 15.67 -0.31
CA GLY A 367 -22.23 14.23 -0.30
C GLY A 367 -23.47 13.42 0.03
N LEU A 368 -23.31 12.10 0.13
CA LEU A 368 -24.39 11.16 0.45
C LEU A 368 -24.27 10.71 1.91
N GLU A 369 -25.28 11.00 2.73
CA GLU A 369 -25.37 10.53 4.11
C GLU A 369 -26.08 9.20 4.18
N SER A 370 -25.40 8.16 4.66
CA SER A 370 -25.96 6.81 4.61
C SER A 370 -27.24 6.66 5.43
N LYS A 371 -27.37 7.38 6.56
CA LYS A 371 -28.57 7.35 7.41
C LYS A 371 -29.75 8.14 6.83
N LYS A 372 -29.52 9.10 5.93
CA LYS A 372 -30.59 9.91 5.33
C LYS A 372 -31.07 9.34 4.01
N VAL A 373 -30.17 8.74 3.24
CA VAL A 373 -30.51 8.11 1.98
C VAL A 373 -31.40 6.90 2.25
N ALA A 374 -32.60 6.90 1.64
CA ALA A 374 -33.57 5.81 1.72
C ALA A 374 -33.78 5.27 3.15
N ASN A 375 -33.82 6.16 4.15
CA ASN A 375 -33.95 5.82 5.58
C ASN A 375 -32.90 4.82 6.11
N GLY A 376 -31.68 4.81 5.54
CA GLY A 376 -30.62 3.89 5.95
C GLY A 376 -30.47 2.64 5.10
N ASP A 377 -31.25 2.48 4.02
CA ASP A 377 -31.10 1.36 3.10
C ASP A 377 -29.77 1.45 2.33
N GLU A 378 -28.83 0.59 2.69
CA GLU A 378 -27.51 0.52 2.06
C GLU A 378 -27.61 0.06 0.59
N GLY A 379 -28.60 -0.77 0.22
CA GLY A 379 -28.83 -1.23 -1.15
C GLY A 379 -29.25 -0.10 -2.08
N GLU A 380 -30.17 0.75 -1.63
CA GLU A 380 -30.56 1.96 -2.38
C GLU A 380 -29.44 2.98 -2.45
N LEU A 381 -28.68 3.17 -1.36
CA LEU A 381 -27.48 4.01 -1.38
C LEU A 381 -26.46 3.52 -2.42
N LEU A 382 -26.23 2.21 -2.54
CA LEU A 382 -25.33 1.64 -3.54
C LEU A 382 -25.79 2.00 -4.96
N LYS A 383 -27.07 1.80 -5.28
CA LYS A 383 -27.64 2.14 -6.59
C LYS A 383 -27.44 3.62 -6.92
N MET A 384 -27.79 4.50 -5.98
CA MET A 384 -27.64 5.95 -6.14
C MET A 384 -26.18 6.36 -6.37
N VAL A 385 -25.21 5.71 -5.70
CA VAL A 385 -23.79 6.00 -5.91
C VAL A 385 -23.38 5.57 -7.33
N VAL A 386 -23.74 4.37 -7.76
CA VAL A 386 -23.41 3.86 -9.10
C VAL A 386 -23.97 4.78 -10.19
N GLU A 387 -25.24 5.17 -10.08
CA GLU A 387 -25.88 6.10 -11.01
C GLU A 387 -25.16 7.46 -11.07
N LYS A 388 -24.84 8.05 -9.91
CA LYS A 388 -24.10 9.31 -9.85
C LYS A 388 -22.72 9.20 -10.48
N VAL A 389 -22.01 8.11 -10.24
CA VAL A 389 -20.70 7.86 -10.85
C VAL A 389 -20.82 7.75 -12.36
N LEU A 390 -21.79 6.99 -12.87
CA LEU A 390 -22.04 6.88 -14.32
C LEU A 390 -22.34 8.23 -14.95
N MET A 391 -23.19 9.05 -14.31
CA MET A 391 -23.47 10.42 -14.78
C MET A 391 -22.22 11.29 -14.82
N LEU A 392 -21.38 11.24 -13.79
CA LEU A 392 -20.13 12.01 -13.73
C LEU A 392 -19.10 11.55 -14.77
N LEU A 393 -19.07 10.27 -15.12
CA LEU A 393 -18.18 9.72 -16.15
C LEU A 393 -18.65 10.02 -17.57
N THR A 394 -19.97 10.06 -17.80
CA THR A 394 -20.59 10.26 -19.13
C THR A 394 -20.81 11.73 -19.49
N ASN A 395 -21.00 12.62 -18.51
CA ASN A 395 -21.31 14.03 -18.76
C ASN A 395 -20.58 15.00 -17.79
N PRO A 396 -19.29 15.32 -18.04
CA PRO A 396 -18.42 16.00 -17.07
C PRO A 396 -18.84 17.42 -16.65
N GLN A 397 -19.75 18.06 -17.39
CA GLN A 397 -20.10 19.48 -17.24
C GLN A 397 -21.37 19.77 -16.41
N LYS A 398 -22.21 18.77 -16.11
CA LYS A 398 -23.45 19.00 -15.35
C LYS A 398 -23.25 18.73 -13.85
N LEU A 399 -22.76 19.72 -13.09
CA LEU A 399 -23.15 19.97 -11.68
C LEU A 399 -22.33 21.07 -10.97
N ASP A 400 -21.85 22.10 -11.68
CA ASP A 400 -21.76 23.43 -11.06
C ASP A 400 -22.98 24.25 -11.47
N PRO A 401 -24.01 24.33 -10.62
CA PRO A 401 -24.74 25.55 -10.43
C PRO A 401 -24.29 26.12 -9.09
N SER A 402 -23.54 27.22 -9.18
CA SER A 402 -23.45 28.36 -8.23
C SER A 402 -23.98 28.14 -6.81
#